data_AF-A0A2R6KUF9-F1
#
_entry.id   AF-A0A2R6KUF9-F1
#
_cell.length_a   1.000
_cell.length_b   1.000
_cell.length_c   1.000
_cell.angle_alpha   90.00
_cell.angle_beta   90.00
_cell.angle_gamma   90.00
#
_symmetry.space_group_name_H-M   'P 1'
#
loop_
_entity.id
_entity.type
_entity.pdbx_description
1 polymer ?
#
loop_
_entity_poly.entity_id
_entity_poly.type
_entity_poly.pdbx_seq_one_letter_code
_entity_poly.pdbx_strand_id
1 'polypeptide(L)'
;MRRWVRPRVRIVGTAAVAGVVVGLAAMSALTASTGDARASEATAFALGALGLGFGVLGWSGSVLAGRSIETAQRYLDTGSDWTETDSRRAMARIAGFGAGVMTGVSVAAAAI
;
A
#
# COMPACT_ATOMS: atom_id res chain seq x y z
N MET A 1 5.10 -8.67 24.28
CA MET A 1 5.38 -8.04 22.97
C MET A 1 4.99 -8.91 21.75
N ARG A 2 5.44 -10.16 21.62
CA ARG A 2 5.23 -11.00 20.40
C ARG A 2 3.76 -11.19 19.94
N ARG A 3 2.78 -11.18 20.85
CA ARG A 3 1.34 -11.36 20.51
C ARG A 3 0.70 -10.14 19.83
N TRP A 4 1.20 -8.93 20.06
CA TRP A 4 0.69 -7.68 19.46
C TRP A 4 1.26 -7.40 18.06
N VAL A 5 2.51 -7.80 17.85
CA VAL A 5 3.25 -7.55 16.60
C VAL A 5 2.77 -8.47 15.47
N ARG A 6 2.51 -9.75 15.78
CA ARG A 6 2.07 -10.76 14.80
C ARG A 6 0.87 -10.35 13.94
N PRO A 7 -0.28 -9.92 14.50
CA PRO A 7 -1.43 -9.55 13.68
C PRO A 7 -1.18 -8.30 12.82
N ARG A 8 -0.42 -7.30 13.34
CA ARG A 8 -0.10 -6.08 12.59
C ARG A 8 0.87 -6.36 11.44
N VAL A 9 1.89 -7.20 11.68
CA VAL A 9 2.84 -7.65 10.66
C VAL A 9 2.16 -8.50 9.60
N ARG A 10 1.20 -9.35 9.98
CA ARG A 10 0.46 -10.17 9.01
C ARG A 10 -0.34 -9.32 8.03
N ILE A 11 -0.96 -8.23 8.50
CA ILE A 11 -1.76 -7.32 7.66
C ILE A 11 -0.90 -6.64 6.59
N VAL A 12 0.23 -6.05 6.99
CA VAL A 12 1.15 -5.40 6.07
C VAL A 12 1.84 -6.43 5.19
N GLY A 13 2.26 -7.56 5.77
CA GLY A 13 2.96 -8.63 5.09
C GLY A 13 2.15 -9.28 3.99
N THR A 14 0.86 -9.59 4.20
CA THR A 14 0.02 -10.16 3.13
C THR A 14 -0.18 -9.20 1.99
N ALA A 15 -0.34 -7.90 2.28
CA ALA A 15 -0.47 -6.88 1.26
C ALA A 15 0.84 -6.68 0.49
N ALA A 16 1.98 -6.71 1.18
CA ALA A 16 3.30 -6.66 0.56
C ALA A 16 3.56 -7.86 -0.36
N VAL A 17 3.21 -9.09 0.06
CA VAL A 17 3.33 -10.27 -0.80
C VAL A 17 2.47 -10.14 -2.06
N ALA A 18 1.21 -9.68 -1.92
CA ALA A 18 0.36 -9.40 -3.07
C ALA A 18 0.99 -8.33 -3.98
N GLY A 19 1.56 -7.28 -3.39
CA GLY A 19 2.30 -6.24 -4.10
C GLY A 19 3.47 -6.79 -4.89
N VAL A 20 4.28 -7.70 -4.32
CA VAL A 20 5.40 -8.33 -5.02
C VAL A 20 4.91 -9.08 -6.27
N VAL A 21 3.86 -9.88 -6.13
CA VAL A 21 3.28 -10.64 -7.26
C VAL A 21 2.80 -9.69 -8.35
N VAL A 22 2.10 -8.60 -7.97
CA VAL A 22 1.62 -7.60 -8.93
C VAL A 22 2.79 -6.84 -9.59
N GLY A 23 3.82 -6.47 -8.82
CA GLY A 23 4.99 -5.75 -9.34
C GLY A 23 5.77 -6.58 -10.37
N LEU A 24 5.99 -7.85 -10.08
CA LEU A 24 6.59 -8.80 -11.03
C LEU A 24 5.74 -8.88 -12.31
N ALA A 25 4.44 -9.15 -12.17
CA ALA A 25 3.55 -9.31 -13.32
C ALA A 25 3.45 -8.03 -14.17
N ALA A 26 3.31 -6.86 -13.53
CA ALA A 26 3.23 -5.57 -14.22
C ALA A 26 4.51 -5.25 -14.99
N MET A 27 5.68 -5.43 -14.35
CA MET A 27 6.98 -5.21 -14.98
C MET A 27 7.18 -6.13 -16.19
N SER A 28 6.92 -7.44 -16.02
CA SER A 28 7.06 -8.42 -17.12
C SER A 28 6.10 -8.13 -18.27
N ALA A 29 4.84 -7.79 -17.98
CA ALA A 29 3.84 -7.50 -19.01
C ALA A 29 4.15 -6.19 -19.78
N LEU A 30 4.57 -5.14 -19.07
CA LEU A 30 4.98 -3.87 -19.68
C LEU A 30 6.22 -4.06 -20.55
N THR A 31 7.21 -4.81 -20.07
CA THR A 31 8.43 -5.08 -20.84
C THR A 31 8.13 -5.92 -22.07
N ALA A 32 7.28 -6.96 -21.95
CA ALA A 32 6.90 -7.80 -23.08
C ALA A 32 6.09 -7.04 -24.15
N SER A 33 5.33 -6.01 -23.78
CA SER A 33 4.52 -5.22 -24.71
C SER A 33 5.27 -4.05 -25.34
N THR A 34 6.19 -3.41 -24.61
CA THR A 34 6.92 -2.21 -25.08
C THR A 34 8.30 -2.53 -25.64
N GLY A 35 8.94 -3.62 -25.19
CA GLY A 35 10.34 -3.93 -25.47
C GLY A 35 11.34 -3.05 -24.71
N ASP A 36 10.87 -2.13 -23.87
CA ASP A 36 11.71 -1.21 -23.08
C ASP A 36 11.59 -1.53 -21.59
N ALA A 37 12.56 -2.31 -21.10
CA ALA A 37 12.63 -2.68 -19.69
C ALA A 37 12.81 -1.46 -18.78
N ARG A 38 13.59 -0.45 -19.19
CA ARG A 38 13.90 0.69 -18.34
C ARG A 38 12.70 1.60 -18.16
N ALA A 39 11.96 1.88 -19.23
CA ALA A 39 10.71 2.64 -19.15
C ALA A 39 9.63 1.88 -18.36
N SER A 40 9.58 0.55 -18.51
CA SER A 40 8.65 -0.32 -17.77
C SER A 40 8.94 -0.31 -16.26
N GLU A 41 10.21 -0.43 -15.88
CA GLU A 41 10.66 -0.36 -14.48
C GLU A 41 10.28 0.98 -13.86
N ALA A 42 10.68 2.09 -14.49
CA ALA A 42 10.40 3.43 -13.99
C ALA A 42 8.90 3.66 -13.76
N THR A 43 8.07 3.21 -14.70
CA THR A 43 6.61 3.35 -14.62
C THR A 43 6.02 2.50 -13.49
N ALA A 44 6.32 1.20 -13.48
CA ALA A 44 5.75 0.28 -12.49
C ALA A 44 6.24 0.60 -11.06
N PHE A 45 7.52 0.98 -10.93
CA PHE A 45 8.09 1.40 -9.65
C PHE A 45 7.44 2.69 -9.14
N ALA A 46 7.22 3.69 -10.02
CA ALA A 46 6.55 4.93 -9.65
C ALA A 46 5.12 4.70 -9.14
N LEU A 47 4.38 3.77 -9.75
CA LEU A 47 3.05 3.38 -9.27
C LEU A 47 3.09 2.70 -7.89
N GLY A 48 4.09 1.84 -7.66
CA GLY A 48 4.35 1.26 -6.33
C GLY A 48 4.68 2.32 -5.29
N ALA A 49 5.56 3.26 -5.64
CA ALA A 49 5.95 4.38 -4.78
C ALA A 49 4.77 5.31 -4.47
N LEU A 50 3.89 5.57 -5.44
CA LEU A 50 2.66 6.33 -5.24
C LEU A 50 1.75 5.63 -4.22
N GLY A 51 1.54 4.32 -4.37
CA GLY A 51 0.77 3.53 -3.41
C GLY A 51 1.37 3.57 -2.00
N LEU A 52 2.70 3.45 -1.90
CA LEU A 52 3.41 3.57 -0.63
C LEU A 52 3.20 4.94 0.02
N GLY A 53 3.46 6.02 -0.73
CA GLY A 53 3.31 7.40 -0.26
C GLY A 53 1.88 7.71 0.16
N PHE A 54 0.90 7.33 -0.65
CA PHE A 54 -0.51 7.49 -0.33
C PHE A 54 -0.90 6.75 0.96
N GLY A 55 -0.45 5.51 1.12
CA GLY A 55 -0.69 4.74 2.35
C GLY A 55 -0.05 5.37 3.58
N VAL A 56 1.19 5.87 3.48
CA VAL A 56 1.88 6.53 4.60
C VAL A 56 1.20 7.85 4.98
N LEU A 57 0.87 8.68 4.00
CA LEU A 57 0.17 9.95 4.22
C LEU A 57 -1.23 9.73 4.79
N GLY A 58 -1.98 8.80 4.22
CA GLY A 58 -3.30 8.42 4.71
C GLY A 58 -3.25 7.91 6.15
N TRP A 59 -2.31 7.02 6.47
CA TRP A 59 -2.13 6.52 7.84
C TRP A 59 -1.81 7.65 8.82
N SER A 60 -0.92 8.56 8.43
CA SER A 60 -0.54 9.73 9.24
C SER A 60 -1.73 10.69 9.43
N GLY A 61 -2.54 10.90 8.39
CA GLY A 61 -3.78 11.66 8.45
C GLY A 61 -4.80 11.03 9.40
N SER A 62 -4.97 9.72 9.35
CA SER A 62 -5.82 8.99 10.30
C SER A 62 -5.31 9.17 11.74
N VAL A 63 -3.99 9.18 11.96
CA VAL A 63 -3.41 9.43 13.30
C VAL A 63 -3.67 10.85 13.80
N LEU A 64 -3.57 11.84 12.90
CA LEU A 64 -3.72 13.26 13.23
C LEU A 64 -5.18 13.64 13.48
N ALA A 65 -6.08 13.22 12.59
CA ALA A 65 -7.47 13.69 12.53
C ALA A 65 -8.52 12.62 12.85
N GLY A 66 -8.13 11.35 13.08
CA GLY A 66 -9.09 10.25 13.21
C GLY A 66 -10.12 10.45 14.31
N ARG A 67 -9.67 10.81 15.52
CA ARG A 67 -10.56 11.05 16.67
C ARG A 67 -11.49 12.25 16.48
N SER A 68 -11.02 13.32 15.82
CA SER A 68 -11.85 14.49 15.56
C SER A 68 -12.92 14.17 14.52
N ILE A 69 -12.60 13.40 13.49
CA ILE A 69 -13.56 12.91 12.49
C ILE A 69 -14.60 12.00 13.15
N GLU A 70 -14.21 10.97 13.90
CA GLU A 70 -15.17 10.08 14.59
C GLU A 70 -16.09 10.85 15.54
N THR A 71 -15.56 11.89 16.21
CA THR A 71 -16.37 12.75 17.08
C THR A 71 -17.36 13.57 16.25
N ALA A 72 -16.92 14.18 15.14
CA ALA A 72 -17.81 14.90 14.24
C ALA A 72 -18.91 13.98 13.67
N GLN A 73 -18.58 12.74 13.30
CA GLN A 73 -19.55 11.77 12.80
C GLN A 73 -20.64 11.44 13.82
N ARG A 74 -20.29 11.32 15.12
CA ARG A 74 -21.27 11.11 16.19
C ARG A 74 -22.27 12.27 16.35
N TYR A 75 -21.87 13.49 15.97
CA TYR A 75 -22.75 14.66 16.05
C TYR A 75 -23.48 14.96 14.75
N LEU A 76 -22.89 14.61 13.60
CA LEU A 76 -23.43 14.92 12.27
C LEU A 76 -24.19 13.75 11.63
N ASP A 77 -24.31 12.63 12.34
CA ASP A 77 -25.02 11.41 11.93
C ASP A 77 -24.73 11.00 10.47
N THR A 78 -23.44 10.97 10.13
CA THR A 78 -22.98 10.75 8.74
C THR A 78 -23.23 9.34 8.20
N GLY A 79 -23.88 8.44 8.98
CA GLY A 79 -24.25 7.09 8.57
C GLY A 79 -23.08 6.18 8.18
N SER A 80 -21.87 6.48 8.63
CA SER A 80 -20.65 5.78 8.24
C SER A 80 -20.06 5.03 9.43
N ASP A 81 -19.89 3.71 9.29
CA ASP A 81 -19.22 2.83 10.27
C ASP A 81 -17.69 2.99 10.25
N TRP A 82 -17.20 4.13 9.78
CA TRP A 82 -15.77 4.40 9.67
C TRP A 82 -15.15 4.61 11.05
N THR A 83 -14.00 3.97 11.26
CA THR A 83 -13.16 4.21 12.43
C THR A 83 -11.75 4.59 12.04
N GLU A 84 -11.09 5.39 12.86
CA GLU A 84 -9.66 5.71 12.81
C GLU A 84 -8.84 4.41 12.76
N THR A 85 -9.23 3.41 13.53
CA THR A 85 -8.52 2.13 13.60
C THR A 85 -8.59 1.36 12.29
N ASP A 86 -9.76 1.31 11.66
CA ASP A 86 -9.94 0.63 10.38
C ASP A 86 -9.29 1.40 9.24
N SER A 87 -9.36 2.73 9.27
CA SER A 87 -8.65 3.61 8.34
C SER A 87 -7.14 3.37 8.39
N ARG A 88 -6.53 3.41 9.59
CA ARG A 88 -5.11 3.10 9.78
C ARG A 88 -4.78 1.69 9.27
N ARG A 89 -5.64 0.71 9.51
CA ARG A 89 -5.43 -0.66 9.02
C ARG A 89 -5.44 -0.72 7.49
N ALA A 90 -6.39 -0.06 6.84
CA ALA A 90 -6.51 -0.01 5.39
C ALA A 90 -5.29 0.68 4.77
N MET A 91 -4.89 1.84 5.30
CA MET A 91 -3.74 2.60 4.80
C MET A 91 -2.42 1.86 4.99
N ALA A 92 -2.26 1.12 6.08
CA ALA A 92 -1.10 0.24 6.29
C ALA A 92 -1.04 -0.91 5.26
N ARG A 93 -2.19 -1.43 4.80
CA ARG A 93 -2.22 -2.40 3.70
C ARG A 93 -1.82 -1.76 2.38
N ILE A 94 -2.33 -0.57 2.08
CA ILE A 94 -1.97 0.16 0.85
C ILE A 94 -0.47 0.46 0.83
N ALA A 95 0.08 0.93 1.95
CA ALA A 95 1.51 1.17 2.10
C ALA A 95 2.33 -0.11 1.89
N GLY A 96 1.93 -1.20 2.55
CA GLY A 96 2.57 -2.51 2.40
C GLY A 96 2.52 -3.02 0.95
N PHE A 97 1.37 -2.88 0.29
CA PHE A 97 1.19 -3.25 -1.11
C PHE A 97 2.12 -2.44 -2.03
N GLY A 98 2.18 -1.11 -1.88
CA GLY A 98 3.08 -0.26 -2.66
C GLY A 98 4.55 -0.63 -2.50
N ALA A 99 5.01 -0.85 -1.27
CA ALA A 99 6.36 -1.35 -1.01
C ALA A 99 6.62 -2.74 -1.64
N GLY A 100 5.61 -3.62 -1.59
CA GLY A 100 5.64 -4.91 -2.26
C GLY A 100 5.82 -4.79 -3.78
N VAL A 101 5.04 -3.91 -4.42
CA VAL A 101 5.16 -3.64 -5.87
C VAL A 101 6.56 -3.18 -6.22
N MET A 102 7.10 -2.18 -5.51
CA MET A 102 8.47 -1.69 -5.74
C MET A 102 9.49 -2.82 -5.63
N THR A 103 9.36 -3.68 -4.61
CA THR A 103 10.24 -4.84 -4.44
C THR A 103 10.12 -5.84 -5.59
N GLY A 104 8.90 -6.17 -6.01
CA GLY A 104 8.66 -7.08 -7.13
C GLY A 104 9.22 -6.55 -8.44
N VAL A 105 9.03 -5.25 -8.71
CA VAL A 105 9.59 -4.58 -9.89
C VAL A 105 11.12 -4.63 -9.87
N SER A 106 11.77 -4.30 -8.76
CA SER A 106 13.23 -4.35 -8.64
C SER A 106 13.78 -5.77 -8.81
N VAL A 107 13.08 -6.80 -8.32
CA VAL A 107 13.45 -8.20 -8.53
C VAL A 107 13.33 -8.60 -10.00
N ALA A 108 12.24 -8.22 -10.67
CA ALA A 108 12.08 -8.47 -12.11
C ALA A 108 13.15 -7.74 -12.93
N ALA A 109 13.42 -6.47 -12.63
CA ALA A 109 14.43 -5.68 -13.30
C ALA A 109 15.84 -6.27 -13.12
N ALA A 110 16.15 -6.85 -11.96
CA ALA A 110 17.44 -7.52 -11.74
C ALA A 110 17.59 -8.85 -12.51
N ALA A 111 16.50 -9.39 -13.06
CA ALA A 111 16.49 -10.67 -13.78
C ALA A 111 16.47 -10.54 -15.31
N ILE A 112 16.38 -9.30 -15.83
CA ILE A 112 16.30 -8.97 -17.27
C ILE A 112 17.52 -8.13 -17.63
#